data_AF-A0A7C7YGU3-F1
#
_entry.id   AF-A0A7C7YGU3-F1
#
_cell.length_a   1.000
_cell.length_b   1.000
_cell.length_c   1.000
_cell.angle_alpha   90.00
_cell.angle_beta   90.00
_cell.angle_gamma   90.00
#
_symmetry.space_group_name_H-M   'P 1'
#
loop_
_entity.id
_entity.type
_entity.pdbx_description
1 polymer ?
#
loop_
_entity_poly.entity_id
_entity_poly.type
_entity_poly.pdbx_seq_one_letter_code
_entity_poly.pdbx_strand_id
1 'polypeptide(L)'
;MIPEQFQNPGFVVVALLAGFLGFVPATVSSEEVAHLGDASAPLAHDFVGARKCKSCHGKELMGNQNATWQKGPHRRSFKTLASPESLRIGRERDLSESPSESPECLACHVTAFGVPAERIWKPLQAEEGVQCESCHGPGRDYRKKKIMANLKNARKKGLWDPDSDHGICQRCHNDSSPTFDPNRYTLLDGTSVGFDYQQAAARIAHPIPEHVKGHYIELREKQKEEEERQK
;
A
#
# COMPACT_ATOMS: atom_id res chain seq x y z
N MET A 1 59.78 52.35 -15.84
CA MET A 1 59.33 53.74 -15.70
C MET A 1 57.87 53.80 -16.12
N ILE A 2 57.01 54.16 -15.17
CA ILE A 2 55.56 54.35 -15.29
C ILE A 2 55.30 55.78 -15.82
N PRO A 3 54.13 56.08 -16.42
CA PRO A 3 53.10 56.82 -15.67
C PRO A 3 51.68 56.24 -15.91
N GLU A 4 50.88 55.94 -14.89
CA GLU A 4 50.00 56.84 -14.10
C GLU A 4 49.03 57.65 -14.97
N GLN A 5 47.79 57.17 -15.10
CA GLN A 5 46.60 57.57 -14.33
C GLN A 5 46.02 58.93 -14.77
N PHE A 6 44.81 58.92 -15.32
CA PHE A 6 43.79 59.93 -15.02
C PHE A 6 42.38 59.29 -15.00
N GLN A 7 41.75 59.45 -13.84
CA GLN A 7 40.34 59.23 -13.46
C GLN A 7 39.46 60.23 -14.25
N ASN A 8 38.13 60.21 -14.40
CA ASN A 8 36.92 59.57 -13.86
C ASN A 8 35.75 60.09 -14.78
N PRO A 9 34.44 60.05 -14.42
CA PRO A 9 33.54 58.95 -14.09
C PRO A 9 32.29 58.92 -15.02
N GLY A 10 31.45 57.88 -14.92
CA GLY A 10 30.01 58.01 -15.18
C GLY A 10 29.47 57.34 -16.44
N PHE A 11 29.26 56.03 -16.37
CA PHE A 11 28.16 55.41 -17.11
C PHE A 11 27.44 54.43 -16.19
N VAL A 12 26.25 54.83 -15.77
CA VAL A 12 25.29 54.01 -15.03
C VAL A 12 24.69 53.03 -16.03
N VAL A 13 25.11 51.76 -15.98
CA VAL A 13 24.39 50.65 -16.63
C VAL A 13 23.44 50.06 -15.60
N VAL A 14 22.15 50.38 -15.74
CA VAL A 14 21.08 49.70 -15.01
C VAL A 14 20.95 48.29 -15.60
N ALA A 15 21.59 47.32 -14.96
CA ALA A 15 21.34 45.91 -15.21
C ALA A 15 20.06 45.51 -14.46
N LEU A 16 18.95 45.36 -15.20
CA LEU A 16 17.75 44.69 -14.72
C LEU A 16 18.08 43.20 -14.49
N LEU A 17 18.45 42.86 -13.26
CA LEU A 17 18.47 41.48 -12.78
C LEU A 17 17.02 41.03 -12.60
N ALA A 18 16.45 40.43 -13.65
CA ALA A 18 15.25 39.61 -13.51
C ALA A 18 15.62 38.37 -12.70
N GLY A 19 15.34 38.42 -11.38
CA GLY A 19 15.46 37.28 -10.49
C GLY A 19 14.46 36.20 -10.89
N PHE A 20 14.89 35.26 -11.71
CA PHE A 20 14.30 33.94 -11.75
C PHE A 20 14.64 33.27 -10.42
N LEU A 21 13.75 33.44 -9.43
CA LEU A 21 13.62 32.51 -8.31
C LEU A 21 13.16 31.18 -8.93
N GLY A 22 14.12 30.43 -9.48
CA GLY A 22 13.91 29.07 -9.92
C GLY A 22 13.42 28.28 -8.72
N PHE A 23 12.14 27.89 -8.77
CA PHE A 23 11.56 26.93 -7.86
C PHE A 23 12.36 25.64 -8.04
N VAL A 24 13.28 25.37 -7.13
CA VAL A 24 13.97 24.08 -7.08
C VAL A 24 12.88 23.06 -6.75
N PRO A 25 12.56 22.09 -7.63
CA PRO A 25 11.62 21.05 -7.28
C PRO A 25 12.17 20.35 -6.05
N ALA A 26 11.40 20.37 -4.96
CA ALA A 26 11.79 19.71 -3.73
C ALA A 26 11.94 18.21 -4.02
N THR A 27 13.18 17.73 -4.06
CA THR A 27 13.45 16.30 -4.05
C THR A 27 12.93 15.78 -2.72
N VAL A 28 11.85 15.00 -2.75
CA VAL A 28 11.30 14.34 -1.56
C VAL A 28 12.44 13.52 -0.94
N SER A 29 12.72 13.76 0.34
CA SER A 29 13.81 13.08 1.02
C SER A 29 13.53 11.58 1.10
N SER A 30 14.57 10.75 1.05
CA SER A 30 14.45 9.30 1.30
C SER A 30 13.81 8.99 2.66
N GLU A 31 13.88 9.90 3.63
CA GLU A 31 13.21 9.78 4.94
C GLU A 31 11.70 10.01 4.85
N GLU A 32 11.20 10.87 3.95
CA GLU A 32 9.76 11.10 3.76
C GLU A 32 9.09 9.91 3.05
N VAL A 33 9.81 9.30 2.11
CA VAL A 33 9.38 8.08 1.42
C VAL A 33 9.29 6.87 2.37
N ALA A 34 10.12 6.83 3.41
CA ALA A 34 10.18 5.73 4.38
C ALA A 34 8.92 5.62 5.28
N HIS A 35 7.99 6.57 5.20
CA HIS A 35 6.78 6.61 6.03
C HIS A 35 5.47 6.48 5.24
N LEU A 36 5.52 6.07 3.98
CA LEU A 36 4.35 5.88 3.14
C LEU A 36 3.92 4.40 3.08
N GLY A 37 2.62 4.16 2.88
CA GLY A 37 2.07 2.82 2.67
C GLY A 37 2.31 1.85 3.83
N ASP A 38 2.79 0.65 3.54
CA ASP A 38 3.03 -0.40 4.54
C ASP A 38 4.13 -0.03 5.55
N ALA A 39 5.13 0.75 5.13
CA ALA A 39 6.24 1.21 5.98
C ALA A 39 5.82 2.29 6.99
N SER A 40 4.62 2.87 6.83
CA SER A 40 4.07 3.82 7.81
C SER A 40 3.66 3.15 9.14
N ALA A 41 3.59 1.82 9.19
CA ALA A 41 3.21 1.06 10.37
C ALA A 41 4.42 0.54 11.16
N PRO A 42 4.31 0.35 12.49
CA PRO A 42 5.38 -0.26 13.27
C PRO A 42 5.77 -1.65 12.74
N LEU A 43 6.99 -1.77 12.23
CA LEU A 43 7.54 -3.01 11.66
C LEU A 43 8.07 -3.94 12.77
N ALA A 44 7.18 -4.55 13.55
CA ALA A 44 7.52 -5.50 14.62
C ALA A 44 7.55 -6.97 14.18
N HIS A 45 7.03 -7.27 12.98
CA HIS A 45 6.96 -8.61 12.38
C HIS A 45 7.42 -8.57 10.92
N ASP A 46 7.50 -9.74 10.28
CA ASP A 46 8.05 -9.86 8.92
C ASP A 46 6.98 -10.28 7.92
N PHE A 47 7.18 -9.90 6.66
CA PHE A 47 6.32 -10.24 5.53
C PHE A 47 6.69 -11.60 4.93
N VAL A 48 5.70 -12.29 4.35
CA VAL A 48 5.87 -13.62 3.73
C VAL A 48 5.25 -13.76 2.34
N GLY A 49 4.43 -12.80 1.92
CA GLY A 49 3.71 -12.79 0.65
C GLY A 49 2.44 -13.65 0.65
N ALA A 50 1.50 -13.26 -0.23
CA ALA A 50 0.17 -13.85 -0.39
C ALA A 50 0.20 -15.35 -0.70
N ARG A 51 1.28 -15.86 -1.29
CA ARG A 51 1.45 -17.30 -1.57
C ARG A 51 1.34 -18.14 -0.31
N LYS A 52 1.78 -17.63 0.84
CA LYS A 52 1.67 -18.34 2.13
C LYS A 52 0.28 -18.25 2.75
N CYS A 53 -0.50 -17.23 2.40
CA CYS A 53 -1.90 -17.09 2.80
C CYS A 53 -2.79 -18.07 2.01
N LYS A 54 -2.50 -18.26 0.71
CA LYS A 54 -3.26 -19.11 -0.23
C LYS A 54 -3.44 -20.56 0.25
N SER A 55 -2.48 -21.14 0.98
CA SER A 55 -2.59 -22.55 1.40
C SER A 55 -3.78 -22.82 2.33
N CYS A 56 -4.23 -21.82 3.07
CA CYS A 56 -5.41 -21.90 3.94
C CYS A 56 -6.59 -21.14 3.32
N HIS A 57 -6.36 -19.89 2.90
CA HIS A 57 -7.38 -18.98 2.38
C HIS A 57 -7.70 -19.15 0.88
N GLY A 58 -7.17 -20.20 0.24
CA GLY A 58 -7.58 -20.65 -1.10
C GLY A 58 -8.52 -21.85 -1.08
N LYS A 59 -8.94 -22.30 0.11
CA LYS A 59 -9.85 -23.43 0.28
C LYS A 59 -11.28 -22.94 0.34
N GLU A 60 -12.20 -23.77 -0.16
CA GLU A 60 -13.65 -23.51 -0.10
C GLU A 60 -14.12 -23.35 1.35
N LEU A 61 -13.62 -24.18 2.27
CA LEU A 61 -13.91 -24.07 3.70
C LEU A 61 -13.57 -22.68 4.26
N MET A 62 -12.59 -21.97 3.71
CA MET A 62 -12.25 -20.63 4.16
C MET A 62 -12.99 -19.53 3.39
N GLY A 63 -13.83 -19.85 2.39
CA GLY A 63 -14.47 -18.88 1.50
C GLY A 63 -13.59 -18.44 0.32
N ASN A 64 -12.50 -19.16 0.06
CA ASN A 64 -11.58 -18.94 -1.06
C ASN A 64 -11.18 -17.47 -1.28
N GLN A 65 -10.84 -16.77 -0.19
CA GLN A 65 -10.51 -15.35 -0.20
C GLN A 65 -9.39 -15.00 -1.18
N ASN A 66 -8.43 -15.91 -1.36
CA ASN A 66 -7.33 -15.70 -2.29
C ASN A 66 -7.81 -15.54 -3.73
N ALA A 67 -8.84 -16.28 -4.16
CA ALA A 67 -9.42 -16.11 -5.49
C ALA A 67 -10.16 -14.77 -5.64
N THR A 68 -10.85 -14.32 -4.59
CA THR A 68 -11.49 -12.99 -4.59
C THR A 68 -10.47 -11.87 -4.69
N TRP A 69 -9.41 -11.90 -3.87
CA TRP A 69 -8.31 -10.93 -3.95
C TRP A 69 -7.65 -10.93 -5.34
N GLN A 70 -7.37 -12.10 -5.92
CA GLN A 70 -6.74 -12.20 -7.24
C GLN A 70 -7.55 -11.50 -8.35
N LYS A 71 -8.88 -11.50 -8.23
CA LYS A 71 -9.79 -10.83 -9.17
C LYS A 71 -9.98 -9.34 -8.86
N GLY A 72 -9.64 -8.93 -7.65
CA GLY A 72 -9.87 -7.58 -7.14
C GLY A 72 -8.89 -6.52 -7.66
N PRO A 73 -9.18 -5.23 -7.38
CA PRO A 73 -8.37 -4.11 -7.85
C PRO A 73 -6.99 -4.07 -7.21
N HIS A 74 -6.86 -4.42 -5.92
CA HIS A 74 -5.59 -4.39 -5.20
C HIS A 74 -4.52 -5.30 -5.82
N ARG A 75 -4.89 -6.51 -6.27
CA ARG A 75 -3.98 -7.39 -7.02
C ARG A 75 -3.47 -6.74 -8.31
N ARG A 76 -4.24 -5.84 -8.92
CA ARG A 76 -3.94 -5.20 -10.20
C ARG A 76 -3.34 -3.80 -10.06
N SER A 77 -3.23 -3.29 -8.83
CA SER A 77 -2.76 -1.93 -8.52
C SER A 77 -1.45 -1.58 -9.24
N PHE A 78 -0.39 -2.38 -9.13
CA PHE A 78 0.86 -2.10 -9.84
C PHE A 78 0.67 -1.92 -11.36
N LYS A 79 -0.17 -2.75 -11.99
CA LYS A 79 -0.42 -2.67 -13.44
C LYS A 79 -1.07 -1.35 -13.86
N THR A 80 -1.81 -0.69 -12.97
CA THR A 80 -2.44 0.60 -13.31
C THR A 80 -1.40 1.71 -13.47
N LEU A 81 -0.19 1.56 -12.94
CA LEU A 81 0.89 2.54 -13.05
C LEU A 81 1.40 2.70 -14.50
N ALA A 82 1.18 1.70 -15.34
CA ALA A 82 1.48 1.76 -16.77
C ALA A 82 0.33 2.34 -17.62
N SER A 83 -0.78 2.75 -17.00
CA SER A 83 -1.92 3.31 -17.76
C SER A 83 -1.58 4.68 -18.35
N PRO A 84 -2.21 5.09 -19.47
CA PRO A 84 -2.00 6.43 -20.04
C PRO A 84 -2.27 7.56 -19.03
N GLU A 85 -3.24 7.35 -18.14
CA GLU A 85 -3.60 8.28 -17.09
C GLU A 85 -2.50 8.41 -16.03
N SER A 86 -1.98 7.28 -15.53
CA SER A 86 -0.86 7.30 -14.57
C SER A 86 0.39 7.93 -15.17
N LEU A 87 0.69 7.63 -16.45
CA LEU A 87 1.81 8.25 -17.16
C LEU A 87 1.62 9.77 -17.34
N ARG A 88 0.38 10.22 -17.56
CA ARG A 88 0.03 11.65 -17.62
C ARG A 88 0.25 12.31 -16.25
N ILE A 89 -0.27 11.71 -15.19
CA ILE A 89 -0.08 12.18 -13.81
C ILE A 89 1.41 12.28 -13.46
N GLY A 90 2.21 11.26 -13.83
CA GLY A 90 3.65 11.27 -13.59
C GLY A 90 4.36 12.43 -14.28
N ARG A 91 3.99 12.76 -15.52
CA ARG A 91 4.52 13.94 -16.23
C ARG A 91 4.06 15.26 -15.58
N GLU A 92 2.80 15.37 -15.19
CA GLU A 92 2.26 16.58 -14.56
C GLU A 92 2.81 16.85 -13.16
N ARG A 93 3.35 15.81 -12.51
CA ARG A 93 4.02 15.90 -11.22
C ARG A 93 5.54 15.94 -11.33
N ASP A 94 6.07 16.05 -12.55
CA ASP A 94 7.51 16.10 -12.82
C ASP A 94 8.30 14.96 -12.15
N LEU A 95 7.72 13.75 -12.13
CA LEU A 95 8.40 12.57 -11.57
C LEU A 95 9.68 12.28 -12.36
N SER A 96 10.78 12.01 -11.65
CA SER A 96 12.06 11.68 -12.28
C SER A 96 12.04 10.32 -12.99
N GLU A 97 11.17 9.41 -12.54
CA GLU A 97 11.02 8.05 -13.05
C GLU A 97 9.59 7.82 -13.56
N SER A 98 9.38 6.70 -14.25
CA SER A 98 8.01 6.28 -14.57
C SER A 98 7.19 6.03 -13.28
N PRO A 99 5.86 6.18 -13.28
CA PRO A 99 5.04 5.83 -12.11
C PRO A 99 5.27 4.42 -11.58
N SER A 100 5.61 3.46 -12.45
CA SER A 100 5.95 2.07 -12.07
C SER A 100 7.29 1.90 -11.36
N GLU A 101 8.12 2.94 -11.35
CA GLU A 101 9.45 2.96 -10.72
C GLU A 101 9.55 4.05 -9.63
N SER A 102 8.60 4.99 -9.61
CA SER A 102 8.56 6.11 -8.68
C SER A 102 8.12 5.68 -7.28
N PRO A 103 8.93 5.94 -6.23
CA PRO A 103 8.59 5.64 -4.84
C PRO A 103 7.21 6.15 -4.38
N GLU A 104 6.86 7.34 -4.83
CA GLU A 104 5.60 8.05 -4.53
C GLU A 104 4.38 7.24 -4.98
N CYS A 105 4.53 6.49 -6.07
CA CYS A 105 3.48 5.64 -6.62
C CYS A 105 3.54 4.23 -6.02
N LEU A 106 4.74 3.67 -5.89
CA LEU A 106 4.94 2.31 -5.40
C LEU A 106 4.47 2.12 -3.95
N ALA A 107 4.58 3.15 -3.11
CA ALA A 107 4.10 3.13 -1.73
C ALA A 107 2.66 2.62 -1.56
N CYS A 108 1.79 2.91 -2.53
CA CYS A 108 0.37 2.52 -2.49
C CYS A 108 0.00 1.40 -3.49
N HIS A 109 0.92 1.01 -4.36
CA HIS A 109 0.65 0.09 -5.49
C HIS A 109 1.38 -1.25 -5.40
N VAL A 110 2.26 -1.43 -4.40
CA VAL A 110 2.87 -2.73 -4.09
C VAL A 110 2.83 -3.01 -2.59
N THR A 111 3.04 -4.27 -2.22
CA THR A 111 3.16 -4.66 -0.81
C THR A 111 4.59 -4.47 -0.33
N ALA A 112 4.74 -4.01 0.91
CA ALA A 112 6.00 -3.85 1.61
C ALA A 112 6.97 -2.88 0.92
N PHE A 113 6.46 -1.88 0.19
CA PHE A 113 7.30 -0.77 -0.27
C PHE A 113 7.92 -0.05 0.94
N GLY A 114 9.21 0.30 0.85
CA GLY A 114 9.94 0.94 1.96
C GLY A 114 10.24 0.04 3.16
N VAL A 115 9.78 -1.22 3.18
CA VAL A 115 10.10 -2.18 4.24
C VAL A 115 11.52 -2.73 4.01
N PRO A 116 12.39 -2.76 5.04
CA PRO A 116 13.74 -3.30 4.89
C PRO A 116 13.73 -4.75 4.41
N ALA A 117 14.61 -5.09 3.47
CA ALA A 117 14.62 -6.39 2.81
C ALA A 117 14.76 -7.56 3.80
N GLU A 118 15.45 -7.36 4.92
CA GLU A 118 15.65 -8.35 5.99
C GLU A 118 14.33 -8.71 6.69
N ARG A 119 13.32 -7.85 6.60
CA ARG A 119 11.97 -8.04 7.15
C ARG A 119 11.01 -8.68 6.15
N ILE A 120 11.51 -9.08 4.97
CA ILE A 120 10.73 -9.75 3.93
C ILE A 120 11.35 -11.13 3.70
N TRP A 121 10.61 -12.20 4.00
CA TRP A 121 11.15 -13.56 3.94
C TRP A 121 11.71 -13.92 2.55
N LYS A 122 11.02 -13.50 1.49
CA LYS A 122 11.46 -13.64 0.10
C LYS A 122 11.06 -12.39 -0.67
N PRO A 123 11.86 -11.92 -1.64
CA PRO A 123 11.49 -10.78 -2.47
C PRO A 123 10.07 -10.91 -3.01
N LEU A 124 9.24 -9.91 -2.74
CA LEU A 124 7.89 -9.82 -3.29
C LEU A 124 7.98 -9.27 -4.71
N GLN A 125 7.08 -9.72 -5.58
CA GLN A 125 7.03 -9.24 -6.96
C GLN A 125 6.09 -8.04 -7.02
N ALA A 126 6.57 -6.93 -7.59
CA ALA A 126 5.78 -5.71 -7.72
C ALA A 126 4.49 -5.97 -8.51
N GLU A 127 4.54 -6.85 -9.51
CA GLU A 127 3.41 -7.26 -10.34
C GLU A 127 2.31 -7.98 -9.57
N GLU A 128 2.56 -8.43 -8.34
CA GLU A 128 1.53 -8.95 -7.43
C GLU A 128 0.72 -7.85 -6.72
N GLY A 129 1.13 -6.58 -6.86
CA GLY A 129 0.43 -5.41 -6.36
C GLY A 129 0.30 -5.38 -4.83
N VAL A 130 -0.76 -4.74 -4.36
CA VAL A 130 -1.20 -4.76 -2.96
C VAL A 130 -1.77 -6.15 -2.62
N GLN A 131 -1.10 -6.84 -1.69
CA GLN A 131 -1.35 -8.21 -1.26
C GLN A 131 -2.09 -8.23 0.09
N CYS A 132 -2.27 -9.43 0.64
CA CYS A 132 -2.96 -9.65 1.92
C CYS A 132 -2.36 -8.84 3.07
N GLU A 133 -1.02 -8.72 3.09
CA GLU A 133 -0.28 -8.18 4.23
C GLU A 133 -0.33 -6.65 4.33
N SER A 134 -0.72 -5.95 3.25
CA SER A 134 -0.94 -4.50 3.32
C SER A 134 -2.20 -4.13 4.12
N CYS A 135 -3.16 -5.06 4.24
CA CYS A 135 -4.36 -4.87 5.08
C CYS A 135 -4.33 -5.69 6.37
N HIS A 136 -3.78 -6.91 6.33
CA HIS A 136 -3.76 -7.84 7.46
C HIS A 136 -2.42 -7.89 8.20
N GLY A 137 -1.45 -7.08 7.80
CA GLY A 137 -0.15 -6.96 8.44
C GLY A 137 0.83 -8.07 8.12
N PRO A 138 2.06 -8.00 8.68
CA PRO A 138 3.14 -8.92 8.34
C PRO A 138 2.86 -10.35 8.85
N GLY A 139 2.73 -11.29 7.91
CA GLY A 139 2.16 -12.61 8.13
C GLY A 139 3.09 -13.67 8.71
N ARG A 140 4.38 -13.40 8.86
CA ARG A 140 5.37 -14.46 9.13
C ARG A 140 5.10 -15.23 10.41
N ASP A 141 4.72 -14.53 11.46
CA ASP A 141 4.55 -15.13 12.78
C ASP A 141 3.14 -15.68 12.99
N TYR A 142 2.11 -14.96 12.54
CA TYR A 142 0.72 -15.38 12.75
C TYR A 142 0.23 -16.44 11.76
N ARG A 143 0.88 -16.66 10.60
CA ARG A 143 0.47 -17.68 9.59
C ARG A 143 0.43 -19.13 10.08
N LYS A 144 1.03 -19.43 11.24
CA LYS A 144 1.02 -20.78 11.81
C LYS A 144 -0.42 -21.12 12.20
N LYS A 145 -0.97 -22.26 11.73
CA LYS A 145 -2.38 -22.67 11.94
C LYS A 145 -2.86 -22.48 13.38
N LYS A 146 -2.09 -22.93 14.37
CA LYS A 146 -2.43 -22.81 15.80
C LYS A 146 -2.46 -21.36 16.33
N ILE A 147 -1.66 -20.46 15.74
CA ILE A 147 -1.66 -19.04 16.10
C ILE A 147 -2.82 -18.33 15.42
N MET A 148 -2.97 -18.52 14.10
CA MET A 148 -4.04 -17.88 13.31
C MET A 148 -5.45 -18.24 13.79
N ALA A 149 -5.67 -19.48 14.25
CA ALA A 149 -6.96 -19.92 14.78
C ALA A 149 -7.35 -19.19 16.07
N ASN A 150 -6.41 -18.52 16.74
CA ASN A 150 -6.68 -17.71 17.93
C ASN A 150 -6.39 -16.23 17.61
N LEU A 151 -7.43 -15.45 17.33
CA LEU A 151 -7.30 -14.04 16.93
C LEU A 151 -6.48 -13.20 17.91
N LYS A 152 -6.63 -13.43 19.22
CA LYS A 152 -5.85 -12.73 20.25
C LYS A 152 -4.35 -12.99 20.10
N ASN A 153 -3.96 -14.23 19.83
CA ASN A 153 -2.56 -14.59 19.59
C ASN A 153 -2.07 -14.11 18.23
N ALA A 154 -2.90 -14.16 17.19
CA ALA A 154 -2.57 -13.68 15.86
C ALA A 154 -2.27 -12.17 15.87
N ARG A 155 -3.09 -11.36 16.56
CA ARG A 155 -2.89 -9.91 16.70
C ARG A 155 -1.57 -9.58 17.40
N LYS A 156 -1.21 -10.33 18.47
CA LYS A 156 0.11 -10.23 19.13
C LYS A 156 1.30 -10.62 18.25
N LYS A 157 1.03 -11.20 17.08
CA LYS A 157 2.02 -11.74 16.15
C LYS A 157 1.93 -11.09 14.76
N GLY A 158 1.38 -9.88 14.68
CA GLY A 158 1.40 -9.04 13.48
C GLY A 158 0.10 -8.95 12.69
N LEU A 159 -0.97 -9.65 13.10
CA LEU A 159 -2.26 -9.53 12.43
C LEU A 159 -2.88 -8.16 12.69
N TRP A 160 -3.09 -7.41 11.62
CA TRP A 160 -3.91 -6.20 11.61
C TRP A 160 -5.37 -6.54 11.36
N ASP A 161 -6.26 -5.70 11.89
CA ASP A 161 -7.70 -5.88 11.80
C ASP A 161 -8.34 -4.68 11.09
N PRO A 162 -8.58 -4.77 9.77
CA PRO A 162 -9.16 -3.67 9.01
C PRO A 162 -10.58 -3.32 9.44
N ASP A 163 -11.33 -4.24 10.09
CA ASP A 163 -12.67 -3.94 10.61
C ASP A 163 -12.63 -3.10 11.90
N SER A 164 -11.52 -3.17 12.65
CA SER A 164 -11.34 -2.40 13.89
C SER A 164 -10.47 -1.16 13.71
N ASP A 165 -9.62 -1.14 12.68
CA ASP A 165 -8.70 -0.04 12.35
C ASP A 165 -8.82 0.33 10.87
N HIS A 166 -9.78 1.20 10.56
CA HIS A 166 -9.99 1.69 9.20
C HIS A 166 -8.81 2.54 8.68
N GLY A 167 -7.93 3.01 9.58
CA GLY A 167 -6.75 3.81 9.24
C GLY A 167 -5.78 3.04 8.35
N ILE A 168 -5.81 1.71 8.37
CA ILE A 168 -5.06 0.83 7.46
C ILE A 168 -5.35 1.17 5.99
N CYS A 169 -6.63 1.35 5.63
CA CYS A 169 -7.01 1.70 4.26
C CYS A 169 -6.57 3.12 3.90
N GLN A 170 -6.63 4.03 4.87
CA GLN A 170 -6.30 5.43 4.70
C GLN A 170 -4.79 5.71 4.65
N ARG A 171 -3.92 4.70 4.80
CA ARG A 171 -2.49 4.85 4.45
C ARG A 171 -2.28 5.11 2.96
N CYS A 172 -3.21 4.65 2.13
CA CYS A 172 -3.18 4.83 0.68
C CYS A 172 -4.38 5.64 0.15
N HIS A 173 -5.56 5.48 0.76
CA HIS A 173 -6.78 6.18 0.37
C HIS A 173 -6.93 7.52 1.10
N ASN A 174 -6.01 8.44 0.83
CA ASN A 174 -5.92 9.77 1.44
C ASN A 174 -5.57 10.84 0.39
N ASP A 175 -5.50 12.09 0.83
CA ASP A 175 -5.20 13.28 0.02
C ASP A 175 -3.79 13.33 -0.57
N SER A 176 -2.87 12.48 -0.12
CA SER A 176 -1.54 12.33 -0.72
C SER A 176 -1.61 11.58 -2.06
N SER A 177 -2.70 10.85 -2.33
CA SER A 177 -2.92 10.24 -3.64
C SER A 177 -3.30 11.30 -4.68
N PRO A 178 -2.64 11.34 -5.85
CA PRO A 178 -2.93 12.32 -6.90
C PRO A 178 -4.33 12.17 -7.52
N THR A 179 -5.01 11.05 -7.24
CA THR A 179 -6.37 10.75 -7.70
C THR A 179 -7.39 10.75 -6.57
N PHE A 180 -7.01 11.22 -5.38
CA PHE A 180 -7.95 11.38 -4.29
C PHE A 180 -9.02 12.41 -4.65
N ASP A 181 -10.26 12.07 -4.31
CA ASP A 181 -11.41 12.95 -4.51
C ASP A 181 -12.10 13.07 -3.15
N PRO A 182 -12.16 14.25 -2.53
CA PRO A 182 -12.81 14.45 -1.24
C PRO A 182 -14.32 14.23 -1.27
N ASN A 183 -14.92 14.07 -2.45
CA ASN A 183 -16.35 13.80 -2.64
C ASN A 183 -16.64 12.42 -3.24
N ARG A 184 -15.67 11.51 -3.22
CA ARG A 184 -15.75 10.19 -3.85
C ARG A 184 -16.94 9.33 -3.41
N TYR A 185 -17.32 9.42 -2.13
CA TYR A 185 -18.39 8.63 -1.55
C TYR A 185 -19.52 9.54 -1.07
N THR A 186 -20.76 9.16 -1.39
CA THR A 186 -21.96 9.78 -0.82
C THR A 186 -22.46 8.92 0.33
N LEU A 187 -22.72 9.53 1.49
CA LEU A 187 -23.23 8.89 2.70
C LEU A 187 -24.76 8.87 2.69
N LEU A 188 -25.34 8.11 3.63
CA LEU A 188 -26.80 7.95 3.75
C LEU A 188 -27.53 9.27 4.07
N ASP A 189 -26.86 10.20 4.73
CA ASP A 189 -27.38 11.53 5.03
C ASP A 189 -27.22 12.54 3.87
N GLY A 190 -26.70 12.08 2.72
CA GLY A 190 -26.46 12.89 1.53
C GLY A 190 -25.16 13.67 1.54
N THR A 191 -24.37 13.61 2.62
CA THR A 191 -23.04 14.25 2.66
C THR A 191 -22.03 13.46 1.83
N SER A 192 -20.96 14.14 1.40
CA SER A 192 -19.87 13.55 0.63
C SER A 192 -18.58 13.47 1.44
N VAL A 193 -17.86 12.35 1.31
CA VAL A 193 -16.56 12.13 1.96
C VAL A 193 -15.58 11.50 0.99
N GLY A 194 -14.29 11.73 1.22
CA GLY A 194 -13.25 11.22 0.30
C GLY A 194 -12.97 9.73 0.45
N PHE A 195 -13.23 9.19 1.64
CA PHE A 195 -13.14 7.76 1.91
C PHE A 195 -14.23 7.33 2.89
N ASP A 196 -14.98 6.30 2.51
CA ASP A 196 -15.91 5.61 3.40
C ASP A 196 -15.53 4.12 3.50
N TYR A 197 -15.22 3.66 4.72
CA TYR A 197 -14.76 2.29 4.94
C TYR A 197 -15.80 1.26 4.51
N GLN A 198 -17.06 1.46 4.90
CA GLN A 198 -18.11 0.47 4.67
C GLN A 198 -18.34 0.26 3.17
N GLN A 199 -18.47 1.34 2.40
CA GLN A 199 -18.62 1.29 0.95
C GLN A 199 -17.37 0.78 0.24
N ALA A 200 -16.16 1.13 0.70
CA ALA A 200 -14.91 0.65 0.11
C ALA A 200 -14.70 -0.85 0.37
N ALA A 201 -14.82 -1.29 1.62
CA ALA A 201 -14.61 -2.68 2.04
C ALA A 201 -15.62 -3.63 1.39
N ALA A 202 -16.88 -3.21 1.21
CA ALA A 202 -17.90 -3.99 0.53
C ALA A 202 -17.50 -4.41 -0.90
N ARG A 203 -16.73 -3.57 -1.62
CA ARG A 203 -16.27 -3.86 -3.00
C ARG A 203 -15.20 -4.94 -3.08
N ILE A 204 -14.51 -5.20 -1.98
CA ILE A 204 -13.42 -6.17 -1.90
C ILE A 204 -13.72 -7.29 -0.90
N ALA A 205 -14.94 -7.40 -0.39
CA ALA A 205 -15.30 -8.32 0.68
C ALA A 205 -14.95 -9.77 0.34
N HIS A 206 -14.24 -10.42 1.25
CA HIS A 206 -13.85 -11.83 1.16
C HIS A 206 -13.98 -12.49 2.54
N PRO A 207 -15.21 -12.62 3.06
CA PRO A 207 -15.43 -13.07 4.43
C PRO A 207 -15.00 -14.53 4.62
N ILE A 208 -14.51 -14.85 5.82
CA ILE A 208 -14.52 -16.23 6.30
C ILE A 208 -15.99 -16.61 6.53
N PRO A 209 -16.48 -17.76 6.03
CA PRO A 209 -17.84 -18.21 6.31
C PRO A 209 -18.12 -18.22 7.82
N GLU A 210 -19.30 -17.75 8.23
CA GLU A 210 -19.57 -17.50 9.65
C GLU A 210 -19.39 -18.74 10.52
N HIS A 211 -19.88 -19.89 10.05
CA HIS A 211 -19.74 -21.17 10.73
C HIS A 211 -18.29 -21.66 10.88
N VAL A 212 -17.31 -21.03 10.20
CA VAL A 212 -15.89 -21.42 10.18
C VAL A 212 -15.05 -20.54 11.09
N LYS A 213 -15.48 -19.30 11.36
CA LYS A 213 -14.75 -18.34 12.21
C LYS A 213 -14.51 -18.96 13.59
N GLY A 214 -13.24 -19.08 13.99
CA GLY A 214 -12.84 -19.73 15.24
C GLY A 214 -12.86 -21.27 15.26
N HIS A 215 -13.53 -21.91 14.29
CA HIS A 215 -13.78 -23.36 14.27
C HIS A 215 -13.00 -24.12 13.17
N TYR A 216 -12.13 -23.45 12.41
CA TYR A 216 -11.42 -24.06 11.27
C TYR A 216 -10.68 -25.37 11.60
N ILE A 217 -10.06 -25.48 12.78
CA ILE A 217 -9.30 -26.67 13.15
C ILE A 217 -10.24 -27.87 13.25
N GLU A 218 -11.29 -27.73 14.05
CA GLU A 218 -12.32 -28.75 14.31
C GLU A 218 -13.02 -29.17 13.02
N LEU A 219 -13.44 -28.20 12.20
CA LEU A 219 -14.11 -28.47 10.93
C LEU A 219 -13.21 -29.21 9.94
N ARG A 220 -11.91 -28.89 9.90
CA ARG A 220 -10.99 -29.58 9.00
C ARG A 220 -10.70 -31.01 9.44
N GLU A 221 -10.70 -31.27 10.74
CA GLU A 221 -10.57 -32.62 11.30
C GLU A 221 -11.79 -33.46 10.95
N LYS A 222 -13.00 -32.93 11.15
CA LYS A 222 -14.26 -33.58 10.74
C LYS A 222 -14.30 -33.93 9.25
N GLN A 223 -13.91 -32.99 8.38
CA GLN A 223 -13.82 -33.25 6.94
C GLN A 223 -12.86 -34.39 6.60
N LYS A 224 -11.72 -34.47 7.30
CA LYS A 224 -10.72 -35.53 7.07
C LYS A 224 -11.27 -36.89 7.47
N GLU A 225 -11.96 -36.98 8.60
CA GLU A 225 -12.61 -38.21 9.05
C GLU A 225 -13.71 -38.67 8.08
N GLU A 226 -14.50 -37.74 7.54
CA GLU A 226 -15.51 -38.02 6.51
C GLU A 226 -14.89 -38.55 5.22
N GLU A 227 -13.82 -37.90 4.72
CA GLU A 227 -13.07 -38.33 3.54
C GLU A 227 -12.46 -39.73 3.72
N GLU A 228 -12.03 -40.08 4.94
CA GLU A 228 -11.49 -41.41 5.28
C GLU A 228 -12.57 -42.49 5.35
N ARG A 229 -13.78 -42.15 5.85
CA ARG A 229 -14.92 -43.08 5.89
C ARG A 229 -15.50 -43.43 4.52
N GLN A 230 -15.24 -42.59 3.51
CA GLN A 230 -15.75 -42.76 2.15
C GLN A 230 -14.79 -43.50 1.21
N LYS A 231 -13.59 -43.85 1.69
CA LYS A 231 -12.58 -44.63 0.98
C LYS A 231 -12.69 -46.10 1.36
#